data_AF-A0A955SZQ4-F1
#
_entry.id   AF-A0A955SZQ4-F1
#
_cell.length_a   1.000
_cell.length_b   1.000
_cell.length_c   1.000
_cell.angle_alpha   90.00
_cell.angle_beta   90.00
_cell.angle_gamma   90.00
#
_symmetry.space_group_name_H-M   'P 1'
#
loop_
_entity.id
_entity.type
_entity.pdbx_description
1 polymer ?
#
loop_
_entity_poly.entity_id
_entity_poly.type
_entity_poly.pdbx_seq_one_letter_code
_entity_poly.pdbx_strand_id
1 'polypeptide(L)'
;MIVVAGLSLVGQSWGEIMSQKELARKARSILSENCFACHGPDKNKRKAGMRLDTEEGLHESGVTQPVESGPPELIYRILSEDPSEVMPPPKAHKKPTQEEREILRQWVEAGAPYEGHWAFQPIERTTPPDVNNPEGWDRTPIDSFILNRLQEKGLEPSPMASKEKLIRRVSLDLTGLPPTLSEIDVFLNDDSPEAYERVVDRLLASPAYGERMANHWLDLARYADTYGYQNDRENRVWPWRDWLIRAFNKNQPYDQFVTWQLAGDLIPGATQDAIL
;
A
#
# COMPACT_ATOMS: atom_id res chain seq x y z
N MET A 1 65.20 -9.77 -6.60
CA MET A 1 64.53 -9.47 -5.33
C MET A 1 63.58 -8.31 -5.59
N ILE A 2 62.32 -8.59 -5.93
CA ILE A 2 61.27 -7.59 -6.11
C ILE A 2 60.13 -8.02 -5.20
N VAL A 3 59.88 -7.19 -4.18
CA VAL A 3 58.86 -7.39 -3.17
C VAL A 3 57.51 -7.04 -3.81
N VAL A 4 56.62 -8.02 -3.94
CA VAL A 4 55.22 -7.79 -4.30
C VAL A 4 54.46 -7.55 -2.99
N ALA A 5 54.09 -6.30 -2.75
CA ALA A 5 53.22 -5.90 -1.65
C ALA A 5 51.78 -6.29 -1.99
N GLY A 6 51.20 -7.17 -1.18
CA GLY A 6 49.79 -7.55 -1.28
C GLY A 6 48.90 -6.42 -0.77
N LEU A 7 48.07 -5.87 -1.66
CA LEU A 7 46.90 -5.08 -1.27
C LEU A 7 45.76 -6.06 -0.95
N SER A 8 45.49 -6.23 0.34
CA SER A 8 44.26 -6.83 0.83
C SER A 8 43.11 -5.85 0.64
N LEU A 9 42.25 -6.11 -0.35
CA LEU A 9 40.95 -5.46 -0.48
C LEU A 9 40.03 -6.03 0.61
N VAL A 10 39.93 -5.32 1.73
CA VAL A 10 38.83 -5.50 2.68
C VAL A 10 37.58 -4.92 2.02
N GLY A 11 36.66 -5.79 1.62
CA GLY A 11 35.35 -5.40 1.12
C GLY A 11 34.56 -4.72 2.23
N GLN A 12 34.52 -3.38 2.20
CA GLN A 12 33.47 -2.65 2.88
C GLN A 12 32.19 -2.81 2.04
N SER A 13 31.20 -3.50 2.60
CA SER A 13 29.83 -3.41 2.13
C SER A 13 29.38 -1.97 2.35
N TRP A 14 29.36 -1.18 1.28
CA TRP A 14 28.68 0.11 1.28
C TRP A 14 27.19 -0.18 1.35
N GLY A 15 26.65 -0.26 2.57
CA GLY A 15 25.22 -0.11 2.76
C GLY A 15 24.84 1.27 2.22
N GLU A 16 23.88 1.33 1.31
CA GLU A 16 23.35 2.59 0.81
C GLU A 16 23.00 3.49 1.98
N ILE A 17 23.56 4.69 2.00
CA ILE A 17 23.20 5.72 2.97
C ILE A 17 21.75 6.10 2.66
N MET A 18 20.83 5.60 3.48
CA MET A 18 19.42 5.92 3.35
C MET A 18 19.21 7.43 3.46
N SER A 19 18.31 7.99 2.65
CA SER A 19 17.92 9.38 2.80
C SER A 19 17.24 9.61 4.16
N GLN A 20 17.29 10.85 4.68
CA GLN A 20 16.60 11.19 5.94
C GLN A 20 15.10 10.88 5.89
N LYS A 21 14.46 11.06 4.72
CA LYS A 21 13.04 10.73 4.50
C LYS A 21 12.78 9.24 4.60
N GLU A 22 13.62 8.40 4.01
CA GLU A 22 13.48 6.95 4.13
C GLU A 22 13.75 6.45 5.55
N LEU A 23 14.74 7.03 6.25
CA LEU A 23 15.01 6.73 7.65
C LEU A 23 13.81 7.09 8.54
N ALA A 24 13.23 8.28 8.37
CA ALA A 24 12.04 8.72 9.09
C ALA A 24 10.85 7.77 8.85
N ARG A 25 10.62 7.36 7.59
CA ARG A 25 9.56 6.41 7.23
C ARG A 25 9.72 5.06 7.91
N LYS A 26 10.92 4.47 7.81
CA LYS A 26 11.21 3.16 8.41
C LYS A 26 11.12 3.23 9.94
N ALA A 27 11.70 4.27 10.55
CA ALA A 27 11.64 4.47 11.99
C ALA A 27 10.19 4.60 12.46
N ARG A 28 9.35 5.41 11.78
CA ARG A 28 7.93 5.53 12.12
C ARG A 28 7.20 4.18 12.07
N SER A 29 7.45 3.36 11.04
CA SER A 29 6.86 2.02 10.93
C SER A 29 7.23 1.14 12.13
N ILE A 30 8.52 1.11 12.47
CA ILE A 30 9.04 0.33 13.61
C ILE A 30 8.44 0.82 14.93
N LEU A 31 8.39 2.13 15.15
CA LEU A 31 7.79 2.74 16.34
C LEU A 31 6.29 2.47 16.44
N SER A 32 5.58 2.47 15.31
CA SER A 32 4.15 2.14 15.26
C SER A 32 3.88 0.71 15.68
N GLU A 33 4.71 -0.22 15.24
CA GLU A 33 4.55 -1.64 15.57
C GLU A 33 4.98 -1.98 17.01
N ASN A 34 6.03 -1.33 17.51
CA ASN A 34 6.70 -1.73 18.74
C ASN A 34 6.48 -0.77 19.92
N CYS A 35 6.21 0.52 19.69
CA CYS A 35 6.28 1.56 20.73
C CYS A 35 4.95 2.30 20.96
N PHE A 36 4.16 2.58 19.92
CA PHE A 36 2.96 3.44 20.02
C PHE A 36 1.86 2.89 20.93
N ALA A 37 1.85 1.59 21.23
CA ALA A 37 0.92 1.02 22.20
C ALA A 37 1.08 1.63 23.61
N CYS A 38 2.30 2.04 24.00
CA CYS A 38 2.59 2.68 25.29
C CYS A 38 3.05 4.14 25.17
N HIS A 39 3.50 4.58 23.99
CA HIS A 39 4.06 5.92 23.77
C HIS A 39 3.40 6.64 22.58
N GLY A 40 2.13 6.32 22.31
CA GLY A 40 1.38 6.84 21.17
C GLY A 40 0.14 7.67 21.55
N PRO A 41 -0.91 7.66 20.70
CA PRO A 41 -2.02 8.60 20.80
C PRO A 41 -2.96 8.33 21.99
N ASP A 42 -3.07 7.07 22.45
CA ASP A 42 -3.94 6.70 23.57
C ASP A 42 -3.42 7.24 24.91
N LYS A 43 -4.06 8.30 25.42
CA LYS A 43 -3.71 8.96 26.69
C LYS A 43 -3.79 8.00 27.88
N ASN A 44 -4.69 7.01 27.87
CA ASN A 44 -4.92 6.13 29.01
C ASN A 44 -3.84 5.03 29.14
N LYS A 45 -3.16 4.71 28.04
CA LYS A 45 -2.06 3.73 28.01
C LYS A 45 -0.68 4.36 28.02
N ARG A 46 -0.62 5.69 27.92
CA ARG A 46 0.63 6.43 27.75
C ARG A 46 1.51 6.33 28.99
N LYS A 47 2.76 5.94 28.79
CA LYS A 47 3.79 5.86 29.83
C LYS A 47 4.77 7.00 29.71
N ALA A 48 5.28 7.46 30.85
CA ALA A 48 6.27 8.53 30.96
C ALA A 48 5.88 9.84 30.25
N GLY A 49 4.57 10.07 29.99
CA GLY A 49 4.10 11.22 29.23
C GLY A 49 4.55 11.28 27.76
N MET A 50 5.32 10.28 27.30
CA MET A 50 6.04 10.32 26.02
C MET A 50 5.13 10.07 24.82
N ARG A 51 5.36 10.85 23.75
CA ARG A 51 4.60 10.87 22.50
C ARG A 51 5.53 10.70 21.30
N LEU A 52 5.67 9.48 20.82
CA LEU A 52 6.51 9.19 19.65
C LEU A 52 5.75 9.29 18.32
N ASP A 53 4.42 9.47 18.36
CA ASP A 53 3.54 9.49 17.20
C ASP A 53 3.37 10.89 16.56
N THR A 54 3.75 11.95 17.27
CA THR A 54 3.63 13.37 16.87
C THR A 54 5.00 14.06 16.85
N GLU A 55 5.15 15.07 16.00
CA GLU A 55 6.41 15.83 15.89
C GLU A 55 6.76 16.54 17.20
N GLU A 56 5.79 17.27 17.77
CA GLU A 56 5.97 18.02 19.02
C GLU A 56 6.34 17.08 20.17
N GLY A 57 5.58 15.98 20.27
CA GLY A 57 5.82 14.94 21.26
C GLY A 57 7.20 14.28 21.15
N LEU A 58 7.68 14.07 19.93
CA LEU A 58 9.00 13.50 19.68
C LEU A 58 10.09 14.46 20.16
N HIS A 59 9.94 15.75 19.87
CA HIS A 59 10.87 16.79 20.32
C HIS A 59 10.87 16.92 21.85
N GLU A 60 9.70 16.90 22.49
CA GLU A 60 9.56 16.96 23.95
C GLU A 60 10.09 15.71 24.66
N SER A 61 10.09 14.56 23.98
CA SER A 61 10.49 13.28 24.57
C SER A 61 12.00 13.10 24.78
N GLY A 62 12.82 14.03 24.28
CA GLY A 62 14.27 13.97 24.43
C GLY A 62 14.91 12.79 23.68
N VAL A 63 14.25 12.24 22.64
CA VAL A 63 14.75 11.09 21.87
C VAL A 63 16.13 11.31 21.26
N THR A 64 16.49 12.57 20.99
CA THR A 64 17.80 12.99 20.49
C THR A 64 18.71 13.56 21.58
N GLN A 65 18.20 13.75 22.80
CA GLN A 65 18.95 14.35 23.90
C GLN A 65 19.79 13.27 24.61
N PRO A 66 21.11 13.49 24.80
CA PRO A 66 21.93 12.60 25.61
C PRO A 66 21.45 12.56 27.06
N VAL A 67 21.53 11.39 27.68
CA VAL A 67 21.46 11.28 29.15
C VAL A 67 22.81 11.73 29.72
N GLU A 68 22.88 12.29 30.93
CA GLU A 68 24.03 13.01 31.55
C GLU A 68 25.45 12.43 31.34
N SER A 69 25.60 11.17 30.90
CA SER A 69 26.88 10.58 30.48
C SER A 69 26.74 9.44 29.45
N GLY A 70 25.66 9.39 28.66
CA GLY A 70 25.28 8.22 27.86
C GLY A 70 24.56 8.52 26.55
N PRO A 71 24.22 7.47 25.76
CA PRO A 71 23.46 7.63 24.54
C PRO A 71 22.07 8.20 24.83
N PRO A 72 21.38 8.77 23.82
CA PRO A 72 19.99 9.18 23.98
C PRO A 72 19.10 8.07 24.54
N GLU A 73 18.08 8.44 25.32
CA GLU A 73 17.25 7.51 26.10
C GLU A 73 16.65 6.39 25.22
N LEU A 74 16.19 6.71 24.00
CA LEU A 74 15.66 5.70 23.08
C LEU A 74 16.71 4.63 22.76
N ILE A 75 17.94 5.04 22.42
CA ILE A 75 19.03 4.13 22.06
C ILE A 75 19.40 3.26 23.27
N TYR A 76 19.51 3.85 24.45
CA TYR A 76 19.78 3.11 25.69
C TYR A 76 18.73 2.02 25.91
N ARG A 77 17.45 2.35 25.81
CA ARG A 77 16.32 1.45 26.08
C ARG A 77 16.19 0.31 25.06
N ILE A 78 16.40 0.59 23.76
CA ILE A 78 16.29 -0.44 22.72
C ILE A 78 17.49 -1.39 22.69
N LEU A 79 18.65 -0.97 23.20
CA LEU A 79 19.86 -1.78 23.26
C LEU A 79 20.08 -2.47 24.61
N SER A 80 19.38 -2.05 25.67
CA SER A 80 19.49 -2.67 26.99
C SER A 80 19.10 -4.16 26.98
N GLU A 81 19.81 -4.94 27.78
CA GLU A 81 19.49 -6.35 28.07
C GLU A 81 18.76 -6.52 29.41
N ASP A 82 18.71 -5.47 30.24
CA ASP A 82 18.03 -5.51 31.53
C ASP A 82 16.50 -5.54 31.32
N PRO A 83 15.78 -6.58 31.80
CA PRO A 83 14.33 -6.69 31.65
C PRO A 83 13.51 -5.53 32.22
N SER A 84 14.08 -4.78 33.17
CA SER A 84 13.46 -3.61 33.79
C SER A 84 13.68 -2.32 33.00
N GLU A 85 14.78 -2.25 32.24
CA GLU A 85 15.13 -1.07 31.46
C GLU A 85 14.75 -1.21 29.97
N VAL A 86 14.83 -2.41 29.40
CA VAL A 86 14.62 -2.66 27.97
C VAL A 86 13.23 -2.26 27.50
N MET A 87 13.18 -1.58 26.34
CA MET A 87 11.95 -1.26 25.65
C MET A 87 11.94 -1.87 24.24
N PRO A 88 10.81 -2.46 23.78
CA PRO A 88 9.58 -2.70 24.55
C PRO A 88 9.80 -3.70 25.72
N PRO A 89 9.05 -3.57 26.83
CA PRO A 89 9.24 -4.43 27.98
C PRO A 89 8.82 -5.87 27.65
N PRO A 90 9.38 -6.91 28.29
CA PRO A 90 9.10 -8.31 27.94
C PRO A 90 7.61 -8.67 27.89
N LYS A 91 6.82 -8.09 28.79
CA LYS A 91 5.35 -8.26 28.86
C LYS A 91 4.57 -7.70 27.68
N ALA A 92 5.18 -6.84 26.86
CA ALA A 92 4.56 -6.32 25.64
C ALA A 92 4.60 -7.35 24.50
N HIS A 93 5.41 -8.42 24.63
CA HIS A 93 5.61 -9.42 23.58
C HIS A 93 5.97 -8.81 22.21
N LYS A 94 6.65 -7.66 22.23
CA LYS A 94 7.20 -6.97 21.06
C LYS A 94 8.71 -6.91 21.21
N LYS A 95 9.43 -7.37 20.19
CA LYS A 95 10.90 -7.39 20.19
C LYS A 95 11.38 -6.95 18.81
N PRO A 96 11.73 -5.67 18.65
CA PRO A 96 12.38 -5.20 17.43
C PRO A 96 13.61 -6.06 17.13
N THR A 97 13.73 -6.46 15.88
CA THR A 97 14.88 -7.19 15.34
C THR A 97 16.15 -6.34 15.44
N GLN A 98 17.31 -6.97 15.25
CA GLN A 98 18.58 -6.24 15.26
C GLN A 98 18.64 -5.17 14.16
N GLU A 99 18.12 -5.47 12.97
CA GLU A 99 18.04 -4.53 11.85
C GLU A 99 17.15 -3.31 12.20
N GLU A 100 16.00 -3.55 12.82
CA GLU A 100 15.10 -2.46 13.23
C GLU A 100 15.71 -1.59 14.32
N ARG A 101 16.40 -2.18 15.30
CA ARG A 101 17.14 -1.42 16.33
C ARG A 101 18.22 -0.54 15.70
N GLU A 102 18.91 -1.06 14.69
CA GLU A 102 19.94 -0.35 13.96
C GLU A 102 19.38 0.81 13.14
N ILE A 103 18.22 0.61 12.48
CA ILE A 103 17.50 1.70 11.80
C ILE A 103 17.11 2.80 12.79
N LEU A 104 16.59 2.43 13.97
CA LEU A 104 16.24 3.41 15.00
C LEU A 104 17.48 4.16 15.52
N ARG A 105 18.62 3.48 15.68
CA ARG A 105 19.90 4.10 16.07
C ARG A 105 20.33 5.15 15.03
N GLN A 106 20.39 4.77 13.75
CA GLN A 106 20.76 5.66 12.66
C GLN A 106 19.79 6.84 12.54
N TRP A 107 18.50 6.60 12.71
CA TRP A 107 17.48 7.65 12.69
C TRP A 107 17.68 8.66 13.83
N VAL A 108 17.94 8.21 15.06
CA VAL A 108 18.24 9.11 16.18
C VAL A 108 19.54 9.89 15.95
N GLU A 109 20.59 9.25 15.44
CA GLU A 109 21.86 9.89 15.11
C GLU A 109 21.73 10.94 13.99
N ALA A 110 20.79 10.73 13.06
CA ALA A 110 20.43 11.70 12.04
C ALA A 110 19.55 12.86 12.56
N GLY A 111 19.32 12.95 13.88
CA GLY A 111 18.52 13.99 14.51
C GLY A 111 17.03 13.65 14.64
N ALA A 112 16.67 12.37 14.50
CA ALA A 112 15.30 11.85 14.55
C ALA A 112 14.31 12.65 13.67
N PRO A 113 14.58 12.80 12.35
CA PRO A 113 13.70 13.53 11.45
C PRO A 113 12.28 12.96 11.51
N TYR A 114 11.29 13.83 11.68
CA TYR A 114 9.89 13.43 11.73
C TYR A 114 9.27 13.41 10.33
N GLU A 115 8.64 12.29 9.98
CA GLU A 115 7.73 12.21 8.83
C GLU A 115 6.34 11.86 9.39
N GLY A 116 5.33 12.62 8.97
CA GLY A 116 3.94 12.35 9.34
C GLY A 116 3.45 11.03 8.74
N HIS A 117 2.18 10.69 8.98
CA HIS A 117 1.60 9.52 8.32
C HIS A 117 1.55 9.75 6.80
N TRP A 118 1.98 8.75 6.02
CA TRP A 118 2.14 8.84 4.56
C TRP A 118 0.88 9.38 3.84
N ALA A 119 -0.31 9.00 4.32
CA ALA A 119 -1.60 9.41 3.74
C ALA A 119 -1.92 10.91 3.89
N PHE A 120 -1.25 11.63 4.78
CA PHE A 120 -1.44 13.07 5.02
C PHE A 120 -0.27 13.91 4.50
N GLN A 121 0.72 13.29 3.88
CA GLN A 121 1.81 14.02 3.24
C GLN A 121 1.37 14.49 1.85
N PRO A 122 1.81 15.67 1.40
CA PRO A 122 1.61 16.10 0.03
C PRO A 122 2.16 15.08 -0.97
N ILE A 123 1.43 14.82 -2.05
CA ILE A 123 1.90 13.96 -3.14
C ILE A 123 2.96 14.72 -3.93
N GLU A 124 4.19 14.24 -3.88
CA GLU A 124 5.30 14.75 -4.68
C GLU A 124 5.31 14.06 -6.05
N ARG A 125 5.67 14.80 -7.11
CA ARG A 125 5.90 14.20 -8.42
C ARG A 125 7.24 13.48 -8.42
N THR A 126 7.21 12.17 -8.60
CA THR A 126 8.42 11.34 -8.74
C THR A 126 8.77 11.16 -10.21
N THR A 127 10.03 11.35 -10.56
CA THR A 127 10.56 10.97 -11.88
C THR A 127 10.73 9.45 -11.92
N PRO A 128 10.21 8.76 -12.94
CA PRO A 128 10.47 7.33 -13.13
C PRO A 128 11.97 7.04 -13.17
N PRO A 129 12.43 5.91 -12.60
CA PRO A 129 13.83 5.54 -12.64
C PRO A 129 14.26 5.26 -14.08
N ASP A 130 15.49 5.65 -14.42
CA ASP A 130 16.12 5.29 -15.68
C ASP A 130 16.61 3.84 -15.60
N VAL A 131 15.90 2.94 -16.27
CA VAL A 131 16.12 1.50 -16.20
C VAL A 131 16.49 0.96 -17.56
N ASN A 132 17.40 -0.01 -17.61
CA ASN A 132 17.71 -0.69 -18.86
C ASN A 132 16.52 -1.55 -19.28
N ASN A 133 15.68 -1.00 -20.14
CA ASN A 133 14.43 -1.61 -20.55
C ASN A 133 14.69 -2.69 -21.63
N PRO A 134 14.35 -3.96 -21.37
CA PRO A 134 14.24 -4.95 -22.43
C PRO A 134 13.22 -4.45 -23.45
N GLU A 135 13.60 -4.43 -24.72
CA GLU A 135 12.89 -3.81 -25.84
C GLU A 135 11.35 -4.00 -25.75
N GLY A 136 10.65 -2.94 -25.32
CA GLY A 136 9.18 -2.87 -25.30
C GLY A 136 8.47 -3.38 -24.04
N TRP A 137 9.15 -3.57 -22.92
CA TRP A 137 8.51 -3.96 -21.66
C TRP A 137 7.84 -2.79 -20.90
N ASP A 138 8.47 -1.62 -20.87
CA ASP A 138 8.01 -0.41 -20.16
C ASP A 138 6.89 0.38 -20.88
N ARG A 139 5.66 -0.13 -20.82
CA ARG A 139 4.51 0.52 -21.49
C ARG A 139 4.07 1.81 -20.80
N THR A 140 4.35 1.93 -19.51
CA THR A 140 3.92 3.05 -18.66
C THR A 140 5.04 3.47 -17.71
N PRO A 141 4.99 4.71 -17.18
CA PRO A 141 5.92 5.15 -16.13
C PRO A 141 5.95 4.24 -14.89
N ILE A 142 4.85 3.50 -14.61
CA ILE A 142 4.76 2.56 -13.49
C ILE A 142 5.68 1.35 -13.73
N ASP A 143 5.78 0.89 -14.98
CA ASP A 143 6.60 -0.27 -15.34
C ASP A 143 8.08 0.00 -15.03
N SER A 144 8.57 1.22 -15.25
CA SER A 144 9.96 1.58 -14.89
C SER A 144 10.26 1.35 -13.40
N PHE A 145 9.33 1.66 -12.49
CA PHE A 145 9.51 1.38 -11.06
C PHE A 145 9.54 -0.11 -10.76
N ILE A 146 8.70 -0.90 -11.43
CA ILE A 146 8.67 -2.36 -11.26
C ILE A 146 9.98 -2.96 -11.79
N LEU A 147 10.43 -2.55 -12.98
CA LEU A 147 11.66 -3.03 -13.59
C LEU A 147 12.87 -2.72 -12.73
N ASN A 148 12.96 -1.50 -12.20
CA ASN A 148 14.05 -1.12 -11.29
C ASN A 148 14.13 -2.10 -10.13
N ARG A 149 12.99 -2.43 -9.52
CA ARG A 149 12.95 -3.36 -8.39
C ARG A 149 13.27 -4.80 -8.78
N LEU A 150 12.88 -5.24 -9.98
CA LEU A 150 13.25 -6.56 -10.49
C LEU A 150 14.77 -6.65 -10.71
N GLN A 151 15.36 -5.63 -11.33
CA GLN A 151 16.80 -5.56 -11.61
C GLN A 151 17.65 -5.53 -10.33
N GLU A 152 17.25 -4.74 -9.32
CA GLU A 152 17.87 -4.75 -7.97
C GLU A 152 17.86 -6.14 -7.32
N LYS A 153 16.87 -6.97 -7.67
CA LYS A 153 16.71 -8.34 -7.17
C LYS A 153 17.31 -9.40 -8.10
N GLY A 154 17.93 -9.00 -9.21
CA GLY A 154 18.46 -9.93 -10.20
C GLY A 154 17.38 -10.78 -10.88
N LEU A 155 16.16 -10.25 -10.99
CA LEU A 155 15.01 -10.89 -11.62
C LEU A 155 14.74 -10.26 -13.00
N GLU A 156 14.27 -11.09 -13.93
CA GLU A 156 13.82 -10.65 -15.24
C GLU A 156 12.29 -10.70 -15.33
N PRO A 157 11.66 -9.80 -16.11
CA PRO A 157 10.24 -9.87 -16.34
C PRO A 157 9.81 -11.17 -17.04
N SER A 158 8.62 -11.66 -16.70
CA SER A 158 8.04 -12.81 -17.40
C SER A 158 7.67 -12.45 -18.85
N PRO A 159 7.77 -13.40 -19.79
CA PRO A 159 7.31 -13.18 -21.16
C PRO A 159 5.80 -12.93 -21.19
N MET A 160 5.34 -12.21 -22.22
CA MET A 160 3.92 -11.99 -22.45
C MET A 160 3.17 -13.31 -22.58
N ALA A 161 2.00 -13.40 -21.95
CA ALA A 161 1.14 -14.57 -22.07
C ALA A 161 0.56 -14.68 -23.49
N SER A 162 0.23 -15.92 -23.91
CA SER A 162 -0.43 -16.14 -25.20
C SER A 162 -1.81 -15.47 -25.25
N LYS A 163 -2.29 -15.15 -26.46
CA LYS A 163 -3.60 -14.49 -26.65
C LYS A 163 -4.74 -15.27 -25.98
N GLU A 164 -4.74 -16.60 -26.03
CA GLU A 164 -5.74 -17.45 -25.37
C GLU A 164 -5.76 -17.25 -23.85
N LYS A 165 -4.57 -17.15 -23.24
CA LYS A 165 -4.43 -16.90 -21.80
C LYS A 165 -4.87 -15.48 -21.45
N LEU A 166 -4.51 -14.49 -22.28
CA LEU A 166 -4.86 -13.09 -22.06
C LEU A 166 -6.38 -12.88 -22.10
N ILE A 167 -7.06 -13.32 -23.16
CA ILE A 167 -8.53 -13.13 -23.27
C ILE A 167 -9.27 -13.84 -22.15
N ARG A 168 -8.84 -15.05 -21.76
CA ARG A 168 -9.47 -15.78 -20.65
C ARG A 168 -9.31 -15.02 -19.33
N ARG A 169 -8.11 -14.54 -19.02
CA ARG A 169 -7.83 -13.81 -17.76
C ARG A 169 -8.65 -12.52 -17.70
N VAL A 170 -8.53 -11.68 -18.72
CA VAL A 170 -9.19 -10.36 -18.72
C VAL A 170 -10.71 -10.46 -18.72
N SER A 171 -11.29 -11.47 -19.38
CA SER A 171 -12.74 -11.69 -19.36
C SER A 171 -13.24 -12.07 -17.96
N LEU A 172 -12.53 -13.00 -17.29
CA LEU A 172 -12.88 -13.41 -15.93
C LEU A 172 -12.65 -12.29 -14.91
N ASP A 173 -11.59 -11.51 -15.07
CA ASP A 173 -11.29 -10.41 -14.16
C ASP A 173 -12.35 -9.31 -14.27
N LEU A 174 -12.66 -8.87 -15.50
CA LEU A 174 -13.56 -7.74 -15.75
C LEU A 174 -15.04 -8.11 -15.67
N THR A 175 -15.45 -9.32 -16.04
CA THR A 175 -16.88 -9.69 -16.10
C THR A 175 -17.24 -10.90 -15.24
N GLY A 176 -16.25 -11.63 -14.70
CA GLY A 176 -16.50 -12.89 -13.99
C GLY A 176 -16.89 -14.07 -14.90
N LEU A 177 -16.96 -13.85 -16.22
CA LEU A 177 -17.40 -14.83 -17.20
C LEU A 177 -16.25 -15.25 -18.13
N PRO A 178 -16.21 -16.53 -18.55
CA PRO A 178 -15.27 -16.95 -19.58
C PRO A 178 -15.66 -16.34 -20.94
N PRO A 179 -14.69 -16.06 -21.84
CA PRO A 179 -15.00 -15.60 -23.19
C PRO A 179 -15.69 -16.70 -23.99
N THR A 180 -16.53 -16.31 -24.94
CA THR A 180 -17.12 -17.24 -25.91
C THR A 180 -16.10 -17.65 -26.98
N LEU A 181 -16.34 -18.77 -27.67
CA LEU A 181 -15.47 -19.23 -28.76
C LEU A 181 -15.31 -18.18 -29.86
N SER A 182 -16.40 -17.52 -30.25
CA SER A 182 -16.35 -16.46 -31.27
C SER A 182 -15.50 -15.27 -30.83
N GLU A 183 -15.52 -14.91 -29.55
CA GLU A 183 -14.69 -13.81 -29.04
C GLU A 183 -13.21 -14.17 -29.00
N ILE A 184 -12.90 -15.44 -28.69
CA ILE A 184 -11.55 -15.98 -28.78
C ILE A 184 -11.07 -15.91 -30.23
N ASP A 185 -11.85 -16.44 -31.18
CA ASP A 185 -11.48 -16.46 -32.60
C ASP A 185 -11.25 -15.04 -33.14
N VAL A 186 -12.10 -14.07 -32.77
CA VAL A 186 -11.92 -12.67 -33.17
C VAL A 186 -10.59 -12.11 -32.65
N PHE A 187 -10.25 -12.33 -31.39
CA PHE A 187 -9.00 -11.81 -30.81
C PHE A 187 -7.76 -12.53 -31.36
N LEU A 188 -7.83 -13.84 -31.55
CA LEU A 188 -6.72 -14.63 -32.10
C LEU A 188 -6.36 -14.17 -33.52
N ASN A 189 -7.37 -13.84 -34.34
CA ASN A 189 -7.20 -13.41 -35.72
C ASN A 189 -6.96 -11.89 -35.88
N ASP A 190 -7.03 -11.10 -34.80
CA ASP A 190 -6.73 -9.66 -34.84
C ASP A 190 -5.24 -9.42 -34.53
N ASP A 191 -4.45 -9.15 -35.57
CA ASP A 191 -3.02 -8.82 -35.47
C ASP A 191 -2.75 -7.31 -35.39
N SER A 192 -3.80 -6.49 -35.21
CA SER A 192 -3.62 -5.06 -35.00
C SER A 192 -2.92 -4.76 -33.67
N PRO A 193 -2.12 -3.69 -33.59
CA PRO A 193 -1.45 -3.31 -32.35
C PRO A 193 -2.42 -3.01 -31.20
N GLU A 194 -3.69 -2.67 -31.48
CA GLU A 194 -4.73 -2.42 -30.46
C GLU A 194 -5.68 -3.61 -30.23
N ALA A 195 -5.35 -4.81 -30.71
CA ALA A 195 -6.24 -5.98 -30.60
C ALA A 195 -6.65 -6.28 -29.15
N TYR A 196 -5.73 -6.12 -28.20
CA TYR A 196 -5.99 -6.39 -26.78
C TYR A 196 -6.89 -5.31 -26.17
N GLU A 197 -6.63 -4.04 -26.47
CA GLU A 197 -7.37 -2.89 -26.02
C GLU A 197 -8.83 -2.96 -26.49
N ARG A 198 -9.08 -3.37 -27.74
CA ARG A 198 -10.45 -3.59 -28.24
C ARG A 198 -11.21 -4.65 -27.44
N VAL A 199 -10.53 -5.73 -27.01
CA VAL A 199 -11.14 -6.74 -26.13
C VAL A 199 -11.48 -6.13 -24.77
N VAL A 200 -10.57 -5.36 -24.18
CA VAL A 200 -10.79 -4.67 -22.90
C VAL A 200 -11.98 -3.70 -22.99
N ASP A 201 -12.02 -2.84 -24.01
CA ASP A 201 -13.08 -1.86 -24.20
C ASP A 201 -14.46 -2.53 -24.34
N ARG A 202 -14.53 -3.62 -25.11
CA ARG A 202 -15.77 -4.41 -25.24
C ARG A 202 -16.21 -4.99 -23.90
N LEU A 203 -15.28 -5.51 -23.10
CA LEU A 203 -15.59 -6.09 -21.79
C LEU A 203 -16.05 -5.02 -20.79
N LEU A 204 -15.39 -3.87 -20.75
CA LEU A 204 -15.78 -2.73 -19.90
C LEU A 204 -17.16 -2.16 -20.29
N ALA A 205 -17.52 -2.22 -21.57
CA ALA A 205 -18.83 -1.80 -22.06
C ALA A 205 -19.96 -2.83 -21.80
N SER A 206 -19.62 -4.05 -21.37
CA SER A 206 -20.60 -5.10 -21.10
C SER A 206 -21.35 -4.85 -19.78
N PRO A 207 -22.67 -5.09 -19.69
CA PRO A 207 -23.40 -5.01 -18.42
C PRO A 207 -22.81 -5.87 -17.30
N ALA A 208 -22.19 -7.01 -17.67
CA ALA A 208 -21.56 -7.93 -16.74
C ALA A 208 -20.33 -7.31 -16.04
N TYR A 209 -19.72 -6.27 -16.60
CA TYR A 209 -18.66 -5.52 -15.91
C TYR A 209 -19.19 -4.88 -14.62
N GLY A 210 -20.29 -4.14 -14.70
CA GLY A 210 -20.91 -3.52 -13.52
C GLY A 210 -21.36 -4.56 -12.49
N GLU A 211 -21.89 -5.70 -12.92
CA GLU A 211 -22.24 -6.81 -12.03
C GLU A 211 -21.01 -7.37 -11.31
N ARG A 212 -19.91 -7.61 -12.04
CA ARG A 212 -18.65 -8.08 -11.49
C ARG A 212 -18.06 -7.10 -10.47
N MET A 213 -17.99 -5.82 -10.82
CA MET A 213 -17.42 -4.79 -9.96
C MET A 213 -18.28 -4.51 -8.73
N ALA A 214 -19.61 -4.51 -8.89
CA ALA A 214 -20.54 -4.33 -7.78
C ALA A 214 -20.40 -5.41 -6.71
N ASN A 215 -20.13 -6.67 -7.10
CA ASN A 215 -20.02 -7.78 -6.13
C ASN A 215 -19.01 -7.49 -5.00
N HIS A 216 -17.85 -6.93 -5.31
CA HIS A 216 -16.86 -6.57 -4.28
C HIS A 216 -17.40 -5.54 -3.27
N TRP A 217 -18.24 -4.62 -3.74
CA TRP A 217 -18.84 -3.58 -2.91
C TRP A 217 -20.02 -4.12 -2.10
N LEU A 218 -20.82 -4.99 -2.71
CA LEU A 218 -21.91 -5.72 -2.05
C LEU A 218 -21.37 -6.59 -0.91
N ASP A 219 -20.26 -7.29 -1.13
CA ASP A 219 -19.59 -8.08 -0.09
C ASP A 219 -19.12 -7.21 1.07
N LEU A 220 -18.50 -6.06 0.78
CA LEU A 220 -18.04 -5.11 1.80
C LEU A 220 -19.21 -4.55 2.63
N ALA A 221 -20.31 -4.22 1.96
CA ALA A 221 -21.55 -3.74 2.58
C ALA A 221 -22.37 -4.85 3.26
N ARG A 222 -21.96 -6.12 3.12
CA ARG A 222 -22.69 -7.31 3.59
C ARG A 222 -24.13 -7.34 3.07
N TYR A 223 -24.29 -7.02 1.79
CA TYR A 223 -25.57 -7.09 1.12
C TYR A 223 -26.14 -8.52 1.19
N ALA A 224 -27.43 -8.61 1.48
CA ALA A 224 -28.20 -9.83 1.39
C ALA A 224 -29.66 -9.50 1.08
N ASP A 225 -30.32 -10.37 0.32
CA ASP A 225 -31.76 -10.25 0.05
C ASP A 225 -32.62 -10.60 1.28
N THR A 226 -32.01 -11.12 2.36
CA THR A 226 -32.66 -11.40 3.63
C THR A 226 -31.81 -10.95 4.83
N TYR A 227 -32.41 -10.82 6.02
CA TYR A 227 -31.65 -10.48 7.24
C TYR A 227 -30.73 -11.61 7.71
N GLY A 228 -30.93 -12.84 7.21
CA GLY A 228 -30.10 -14.03 7.44
C GLY A 228 -29.96 -14.45 8.90
N TYR A 229 -29.12 -13.73 9.65
CA TYR A 229 -28.66 -14.06 11.01
C TYR A 229 -29.77 -14.01 12.06
N GLN A 230 -30.63 -12.98 12.04
CA GLN A 230 -31.67 -12.79 13.07
C GLN A 230 -32.98 -13.49 12.70
N ASN A 231 -33.32 -13.50 11.41
CA ASN A 231 -34.44 -14.21 10.80
C ASN A 231 -34.26 -14.18 9.28
N ASP A 232 -34.82 -15.15 8.57
CA ASP A 232 -34.74 -15.20 7.10
C ASP A 232 -35.88 -14.40 6.44
N ARG A 233 -36.13 -13.17 6.92
CA ARG A 233 -37.12 -12.28 6.30
C ARG A 233 -36.49 -11.48 5.17
N GLU A 234 -37.30 -11.19 4.16
CA GLU A 234 -36.94 -10.34 3.02
C GLU A 234 -36.41 -8.97 3.50
N ASN A 235 -35.29 -8.54 2.93
CA ASN A 235 -34.75 -7.21 3.07
C ASN A 235 -34.78 -6.50 1.69
N ARG A 236 -35.49 -5.38 1.58
CA ARG A 236 -35.77 -4.71 0.29
C ARG A 236 -34.73 -3.65 -0.05
N VAL A 237 -33.46 -4.04 -0.01
CA VAL A 237 -32.30 -3.19 -0.34
C VAL A 237 -31.80 -3.39 -1.78
N TRP A 238 -32.44 -4.26 -2.56
CA TRP A 238 -32.11 -4.51 -3.97
C TRP A 238 -32.11 -3.27 -4.87
N PRO A 239 -32.89 -2.18 -4.62
CA PRO A 239 -32.76 -0.97 -5.43
C PRO A 239 -31.36 -0.36 -5.34
N TRP A 240 -30.73 -0.40 -4.17
CA TRP A 240 -29.36 0.05 -3.96
C TRP A 240 -28.35 -0.83 -4.71
N ARG A 241 -28.53 -2.17 -4.68
CA ARG A 241 -27.73 -3.11 -5.49
C ARG A 241 -27.81 -2.77 -6.97
N ASP A 242 -29.01 -2.56 -7.48
CA ASP A 242 -29.23 -2.27 -8.90
C ASP A 242 -28.63 -0.90 -9.28
N TRP A 243 -28.74 0.09 -8.39
CA TRP A 243 -28.07 1.38 -8.58
C TRP A 243 -26.55 1.22 -8.62
N LEU A 244 -25.96 0.47 -7.71
CA LEU A 244 -24.52 0.22 -7.64
C LEU A 244 -24.00 -0.39 -8.94
N ILE A 245 -24.69 -1.40 -9.48
CA ILE A 245 -24.37 -2.00 -10.80
C ILE A 245 -24.44 -0.94 -11.90
N ARG A 246 -25.48 -0.10 -11.91
CA ARG A 246 -25.61 1.00 -12.88
C ARG A 246 -24.50 2.05 -12.73
N ALA A 247 -24.08 2.37 -11.51
CA ALA A 247 -23.05 3.36 -11.23
C ALA A 247 -21.69 2.93 -11.82
N PHE A 248 -21.32 1.65 -11.67
CA PHE A 248 -20.13 1.09 -12.31
C PHE A 248 -20.24 1.08 -13.84
N ASN A 249 -21.36 0.62 -14.39
CA ASN A 249 -21.55 0.57 -15.85
C ASN A 249 -21.58 1.97 -16.50
N LYS A 250 -22.00 3.01 -15.77
CA LYS A 250 -21.94 4.41 -16.22
C LYS A 250 -20.57 5.06 -16.01
N ASN A 251 -19.61 4.34 -15.42
CA ASN A 251 -18.32 4.88 -15.00
C ASN A 251 -18.48 6.17 -14.17
N GLN A 252 -19.36 6.12 -13.15
CA GLN A 252 -19.64 7.28 -12.31
C GLN A 252 -18.36 7.78 -11.64
N PRO A 253 -18.05 9.09 -11.70
CA PRO A 253 -16.89 9.66 -11.02
C PRO A 253 -16.86 9.29 -9.54
N TYR A 254 -15.68 8.94 -9.03
CA TYR A 254 -15.51 8.43 -7.66
C TYR A 254 -16.02 9.41 -6.60
N ASP A 255 -15.77 10.71 -6.78
CA ASP A 255 -16.25 11.78 -5.90
C ASP A 255 -17.78 11.78 -5.82
N GLN A 256 -18.47 11.68 -6.95
CA GLN A 256 -19.93 11.59 -6.98
C GLN A 256 -20.42 10.27 -6.38
N PHE A 257 -19.79 9.15 -6.73
CA PHE A 257 -20.14 7.82 -6.25
C PHE A 257 -20.10 7.72 -4.72
N VAL A 258 -19.05 8.25 -4.09
CA VAL A 258 -18.93 8.28 -2.63
C VAL A 258 -19.87 9.30 -2.00
N THR A 259 -20.04 10.48 -2.61
CA THR A 259 -20.95 11.51 -2.11
C THR A 259 -22.39 11.00 -2.05
N TRP A 260 -22.87 10.31 -3.08
CA TRP A 260 -24.23 9.78 -3.12
C TRP A 260 -24.47 8.73 -2.04
N GLN A 261 -23.48 7.87 -1.76
CA GLN A 261 -23.60 6.87 -0.70
C GLN A 261 -23.59 7.44 0.72
N LEU A 262 -22.94 8.57 0.93
CA LEU A 262 -22.81 9.17 2.27
C LEU A 262 -23.89 10.20 2.58
N ALA A 263 -24.34 10.95 1.57
CA ALA A 263 -25.17 12.14 1.75
C ALA A 263 -26.02 12.46 0.50
N GLY A 264 -26.45 11.45 -0.26
CA GLY A 264 -27.19 11.67 -1.49
C GLY A 264 -28.56 12.34 -1.30
N ASP A 265 -29.17 12.17 -0.13
CA ASP A 265 -30.39 12.86 0.31
C ASP A 265 -30.21 14.36 0.56
N LEU A 266 -28.98 14.79 0.84
CA LEU A 266 -28.63 16.20 1.07
C LEU A 266 -28.28 16.96 -0.22
N ILE A 267 -28.25 16.27 -1.38
CA ILE A 267 -27.96 16.89 -2.67
C ILE A 267 -29.16 17.73 -3.12
N PRO A 268 -28.98 19.04 -3.43
CA PRO A 268 -30.06 19.86 -3.96
C PRO A 268 -30.66 19.25 -5.25
N GLY A 269 -31.97 18.98 -5.24
CA GLY A 269 -32.63 18.33 -6.38
C GLY A 269 -32.29 16.85 -6.53
N ALA A 270 -31.98 16.15 -5.44
CA ALA A 270 -31.66 14.73 -5.42
C ALA A 270 -32.66 13.89 -6.23
N THR A 271 -32.11 13.05 -7.09
CA THR A 271 -32.89 12.09 -7.88
C THR A 271 -33.22 10.87 -7.03
N GLN A 272 -34.14 10.02 -7.51
CA GLN A 272 -34.45 8.76 -6.82
C GLN A 272 -33.20 7.89 -6.59
N ASP A 273 -32.28 7.86 -7.55
CA ASP A 273 -31.02 7.10 -7.45
C ASP A 273 -30.08 7.66 -6.37
N ALA A 274 -30.19 8.94 -6.01
CA ALA A 274 -29.37 9.56 -4.98
C ALA A 274 -29.91 9.35 -3.55
N ILE A 275 -31.18 8.95 -3.39
CA ILE A 275 -31.85 8.86 -2.07
C ILE A 275 -32.07 7.39 -1.64
N LEU A 276 -31.44 6.43 -2.34
CA LEU A 276 -31.59 4.99 -2.07
C LEU A 276 -30.92 4.54 -0.76
#